data_AF-A0A357R2Z0-F1
#
_entry.id   AF-A0A357R2Z0-F1
#
_cell.length_a   1.000
_cell.length_b   1.000
_cell.length_c   1.000
_cell.angle_alpha   90.00
_cell.angle_beta   90.00
_cell.angle_gamma   90.00
#
_symmetry.space_group_name_H-M   'P 1'
#
loop_
_entity.id
_entity.type
_entity.pdbx_description
1 polymer ?
#
loop_
_entity_poly.entity_id
_entity_poly.type
_entity_poly.pdbx_seq_one_letter_code
_entity_poly.pdbx_strand_id
1 'polypeptide(L)'
;RLLADEAPGQWLKTDFDQDNLELLDGVLAYAASDSTALAWVDSSTVRGKTGTSEISRTRQIAWYICYFDDYLLVVTLEGDFSLSSTHAVQVARECLNSGIREKHLGY
;
A
#
# COMPACT_ATOMS: atom_id res chain seq x y z
N ARG A 1 -0.22 -11.51 -16.88
CA ARG A 1 -0.68 -12.68 -16.11
C ARG A 1 -0.31 -12.41 -14.66
N LEU A 2 -1.24 -11.92 -13.85
CA LEU A 2 -1.04 -11.80 -12.40
C LEU A 2 -0.89 -13.21 -11.85
N LEU A 3 0.07 -13.42 -10.95
CA LEU A 3 0.46 -14.71 -10.35
C LEU A 3 -0.61 -15.25 -9.38
N ALA A 4 -1.87 -15.29 -9.82
CA ALA A 4 -3.00 -15.66 -8.96
C ALA A 4 -3.02 -17.15 -8.55
N ASP A 5 -2.23 -17.99 -9.23
CA ASP A 5 -2.23 -19.45 -9.03
C ASP A 5 -1.04 -19.96 -8.20
N GLU A 6 -0.19 -19.06 -7.68
CA GLU A 6 0.96 -19.46 -6.86
C GLU A 6 0.55 -19.49 -5.38
N ALA A 7 0.83 -20.60 -4.70
CA ALA A 7 0.56 -20.70 -3.26
C ALA A 7 1.31 -19.58 -2.53
N PRO A 8 0.69 -18.89 -1.54
CA PRO A 8 1.34 -17.81 -0.84
C PRO A 8 2.64 -18.32 -0.23
N GLY A 9 3.76 -17.67 -0.58
CA GLY A 9 5.06 -17.99 -0.02
C GLY A 9 5.05 -17.87 1.50
N GLN A 10 5.84 -18.70 2.18
CA GLN A 10 6.02 -18.54 3.62
C GLN A 10 6.71 -17.20 3.88
N TRP A 11 6.04 -16.32 4.60
CA TRP A 11 6.64 -15.06 5.04
C TRP A 11 7.85 -15.35 5.93
N LEU A 12 8.94 -14.61 5.69
CA LEU A 12 10.10 -14.68 6.56
C LEU A 12 9.66 -14.26 7.97
N LYS A 13 9.81 -15.18 8.93
CA LYS A 13 9.58 -14.83 10.33
C LYS A 13 10.74 -13.96 10.78
N THR A 14 10.42 -12.71 11.12
CA THR A 14 11.38 -11.77 11.69
C THR A 14 11.35 -11.87 13.21
N ASP A 15 12.49 -11.71 13.87
CA ASP A 15 12.60 -11.65 15.33
C ASP A 15 12.39 -10.22 15.87
N PHE A 16 11.50 -9.45 15.24
CA PHE A 16 11.15 -8.12 15.73
C PHE A 16 10.31 -8.22 17.00
N ASP A 17 10.60 -7.34 17.96
CA ASP A 17 9.82 -7.22 19.19
C ASP A 17 8.37 -6.83 18.88
N GLN A 18 7.41 -7.46 19.57
CA GLN A 18 5.99 -7.23 19.35
C GLN A 18 5.60 -5.77 19.64
N ASP A 19 6.17 -5.15 20.67
CA ASP A 19 5.86 -3.76 21.04
C ASP A 19 6.26 -2.80 19.90
N ASN A 20 7.36 -3.11 19.21
CA ASN A 20 7.81 -2.33 18.06
C ASN A 20 6.87 -2.50 16.85
N LEU A 21 6.32 -3.70 16.65
CA LEU A 21 5.37 -3.98 15.57
C LEU A 21 4.03 -3.27 15.82
N GLU A 22 3.55 -3.25 17.06
CA GLU A 22 2.33 -2.54 17.45
C GLU A 22 2.50 -1.02 17.28
N LEU A 23 3.65 -0.48 17.68
CA LEU A 23 3.98 0.92 17.43
C LEU A 23 4.00 1.23 15.93
N LEU A 24 4.60 0.36 15.11
CA LEU A 24 4.67 0.52 13.67
C LEU A 24 3.26 0.48 13.03
N ASP A 25 2.38 -0.45 13.44
CA ASP A 25 0.98 -0.49 12.97
C ASP A 25 0.28 0.85 13.25
N GLY A 26 0.42 1.38 14.46
CA GLY A 26 -0.15 2.67 14.84
C GLY A 26 0.35 3.84 13.97
N VAL A 27 1.66 3.88 13.69
CA VAL A 27 2.26 4.91 12.81
C VAL A 27 1.76 4.78 11.37
N LEU A 28 1.61 3.56 10.85
CA LEU A 28 1.12 3.32 9.49
C LEU A 28 -0.38 3.59 9.35
N ALA A 29 -1.16 3.32 10.39
CA ALA A 29 -2.57 3.72 10.46
C ALA A 29 -2.70 5.26 10.47
N TYR A 30 -1.88 5.94 11.29
CA TYR A 30 -1.86 7.39 11.33
C TYR A 30 -1.46 7.99 9.97
N ALA A 31 -0.39 7.49 9.35
CA ALA A 31 0.09 7.97 8.06
C ALA A 31 -0.93 7.78 6.92
N ALA A 32 -1.72 6.70 6.97
CA ALA A 32 -2.81 6.47 6.01
C ALA A 32 -3.99 7.42 6.24
N SER A 33 -4.24 7.81 7.49
CA SER A 33 -5.32 8.73 7.88
C SER A 33 -5.04 10.21 7.60
N ASP A 34 -3.77 10.59 7.38
CA ASP A 34 -3.40 11.96 7.08
C ASP A 34 -3.97 12.38 5.69
N SER A 35 -4.69 13.50 5.72
CA SER A 35 -5.34 14.19 4.60
C SER A 35 -4.45 14.51 3.38
N THR A 36 -3.12 14.43 3.50
CA THR A 36 -2.22 14.54 2.35
C THR A 36 -2.06 13.24 1.58
N ALA A 37 -2.25 12.09 2.24
CA ALA A 37 -2.28 10.80 1.59
C ALA A 37 -3.67 10.50 1.02
N LEU A 38 -4.77 10.86 1.70
CA LEU A 38 -6.15 10.51 1.31
C LEU A 38 -6.24 9.09 0.71
N ALA A 39 -5.48 8.14 1.23
CA ALA A 39 -5.54 6.77 0.78
C ALA A 39 -6.76 6.12 1.43
N TRP A 40 -7.94 6.56 1.00
CA TRP A 40 -9.26 6.06 1.41
C TRP A 40 -9.65 6.42 2.86
N VAL A 41 -10.78 7.12 3.01
CA VAL A 41 -11.31 7.65 4.29
C VAL A 41 -12.62 6.96 4.69
N ASP A 42 -12.92 5.77 4.15
CA ASP A 42 -14.17 5.06 4.47
C ASP A 42 -13.95 3.75 5.25
N SER A 43 -12.69 3.44 5.59
CA SER A 43 -12.38 2.26 6.39
C SER A 43 -11.18 2.52 7.30
N SER A 44 -11.42 2.46 8.61
CA SER A 44 -10.41 2.50 9.67
C SER A 44 -9.41 1.33 9.62
N THR A 45 -9.47 0.47 8.60
CA THR A 45 -8.67 -0.75 8.50
C THR A 45 -7.42 -0.63 7.62
N VAL A 46 -7.21 0.44 6.86
CA VAL A 46 -6.01 0.58 6.00
C VAL A 46 -4.80 1.12 6.76
N ARG A 47 -3.67 0.44 6.64
CA ARG A 47 -2.34 0.90 7.09
C ARG A 47 -1.45 1.05 5.89
N GLY A 48 -0.68 2.13 5.79
CA GLY A 48 0.14 2.30 4.61
C GLY A 48 1.18 3.41 4.67
N LYS A 49 2.05 3.38 3.67
CA LYS A 49 3.16 4.30 3.51
C LYS A 49 3.29 4.71 2.05
N THR A 50 3.47 6.00 1.85
CA THR A 50 3.85 6.59 0.56
C THR A 50 5.34 6.90 0.52
N GLY A 51 5.88 6.97 -0.68
CA GLY A 51 7.19 7.56 -0.91
C GLY A 51 7.51 7.77 -2.38
N THR A 52 8.65 8.40 -2.62
CA THR A 52 9.27 8.52 -3.94
C THR A 52 10.71 8.04 -3.86
N SER A 53 11.24 7.57 -4.98
CA SER A 53 12.63 7.12 -5.10
C SER A 53 13.22 7.66 -6.39
N GLU A 54 14.27 8.46 -6.27
CA GLU A 54 15.00 8.97 -7.43
C GLU A 54 15.81 7.84 -8.09
N ILE A 55 15.61 7.63 -9.40
CA ILE A 55 16.42 6.70 -10.19
C ILE A 55 17.56 7.47 -10.88
N SER A 56 17.25 8.67 -11.38
CA SER A 56 18.20 9.53 -12.10
C SER A 56 17.72 10.98 -12.10
N ARG A 57 18.53 11.89 -12.67
CA ARG A 57 18.19 13.30 -12.88
C ARG A 57 16.97 13.58 -13.76
N THR A 58 16.33 12.57 -14.33
CA THR A 58 15.09 12.75 -15.10
C THR A 58 14.02 11.73 -14.76
N ARG A 59 14.28 10.80 -13.82
CA ARG A 59 13.38 9.68 -13.52
C ARG A 59 13.28 9.41 -12.04
N GLN A 60 12.06 9.14 -11.59
CA GLN A 60 11.76 8.67 -10.24
C GLN A 60 10.65 7.61 -10.25
N ILE A 61 10.53 6.92 -9.13
CA ILE A 61 9.44 6.01 -8.83
C ILE A 61 8.58 6.66 -7.75
N ALA A 62 7.27 6.77 -7.99
CA ALA A 62 6.30 7.03 -6.94
C ALA A 62 5.69 5.71 -6.49
N TRP A 63 5.58 5.51 -5.18
CA TRP A 63 5.05 4.25 -4.65
C TRP A 63 4.12 4.46 -3.47
N TYR A 64 3.22 3.50 -3.33
CA TYR A 64 2.34 3.36 -2.18
C TYR A 64 2.23 1.88 -1.82
N ILE A 65 2.43 1.59 -0.54
CA ILE A 65 2.31 0.25 0.02
C ILE A 65 1.26 0.33 1.12
N CYS A 66 0.26 -0.54 1.07
CA CYS A 66 -0.72 -0.66 2.14
C CYS A 66 -1.13 -2.10 2.39
N TYR A 67 -1.53 -2.36 3.64
CA TYR A 67 -2.20 -3.59 4.01
C TYR A 67 -3.52 -3.30 4.69
N PHE A 68 -4.44 -4.24 4.55
CA PHE A 68 -5.78 -4.23 5.10
C PHE A 68 -6.31 -5.65 5.11
N ASP A 69 -7.09 -6.01 6.13
CA ASP A 69 -7.59 -7.36 6.32
C ASP A 69 -6.41 -8.37 6.22
N ASP A 70 -6.41 -9.28 5.23
CA ASP A 70 -5.31 -10.22 4.95
C ASP A 70 -4.57 -9.92 3.63
N TYR A 71 -4.69 -8.70 3.11
CA TYR A 71 -4.12 -8.29 1.83
C TYR A 71 -2.99 -7.28 1.97
N LEU A 72 -1.99 -7.39 1.09
CA LEU A 72 -0.99 -6.37 0.83
C LEU A 72 -1.16 -5.87 -0.62
N LEU A 73 -1.27 -4.56 -0.79
CA LEU A 73 -1.25 -3.89 -2.09
C LEU A 73 0.00 -3.04 -2.20
N VAL A 74 0.74 -3.26 -3.28
CA VAL A 74 1.92 -2.47 -3.64
C VAL A 74 1.69 -1.85 -5.00
N VAL A 75 1.76 -0.53 -5.08
CA VAL A 75 1.70 0.23 -6.33
C VAL A 75 3.02 0.96 -6.52
N THR A 76 3.63 0.77 -7.68
CA THR A 76 4.84 1.46 -8.11
C THR A 76 4.62 2.04 -9.49
N LEU A 77 4.84 3.34 -9.64
CA LEU A 77 4.74 4.07 -10.90
C LEU A 77 6.11 4.66 -11.21
N GLU A 78 6.61 4.43 -12.41
CA GLU A 78 7.88 5.01 -12.88
C GLU A 78 7.58 6.17 -13.84
N GLY A 79 8.24 7.31 -13.64
CA GLY A 79 8.02 8.51 -14.43
C GLY A 79 9.10 9.56 -14.21
N ASP A 80 8.83 10.80 -14.57
CA ASP A 80 9.72 11.94 -14.31
C ASP A 80 9.44 12.61 -12.94
N PHE A 81 10.12 13.72 -12.66
CA PHE A 81 10.00 14.43 -11.38
C PHE A 81 8.64 15.08 -11.10
N SER A 82 7.73 15.12 -12.06
CA SER A 82 6.34 15.53 -11.82
C SER A 82 5.53 14.46 -11.08
N LEU A 83 6.00 13.22 -11.06
CA LEU A 83 5.31 12.08 -10.47
C LEU A 83 5.37 12.06 -8.92
N SER A 84 4.35 12.59 -8.25
CA SER A 84 4.22 12.45 -6.79
C SER A 84 3.66 11.10 -6.34
N SER A 85 3.89 10.75 -5.07
CA SER A 85 3.31 9.56 -4.42
C SER A 85 1.78 9.55 -4.37
N THR A 86 1.13 10.72 -4.48
CA THR A 86 -0.34 10.82 -4.56
C THR A 86 -0.91 10.14 -5.80
N HIS A 87 -0.15 10.07 -6.90
CA HIS A 87 -0.56 9.31 -8.10
C HIS A 87 -0.61 7.80 -7.81
N ALA A 88 0.38 7.27 -7.08
CA ALA A 88 0.38 5.86 -6.69
C ALA A 88 -0.77 5.54 -5.72
N VAL A 89 -1.09 6.46 -4.82
CA VAL A 89 -2.28 6.35 -3.95
C VAL A 89 -3.57 6.34 -4.76
N GLN A 90 -3.69 7.19 -5.78
CA GLN A 90 -4.89 7.21 -6.63
C GLN A 90 -5.10 5.87 -7.34
N VAL A 91 -4.04 5.31 -7.93
CA VAL A 91 -4.12 3.98 -8.55
C VAL A 91 -4.52 2.91 -7.53
N ALA A 92 -3.95 2.94 -6.32
CA ALA A 92 -4.34 2.01 -5.27
C ALA A 92 -5.83 2.15 -4.90
N ARG A 93 -6.35 3.37 -4.83
CA ARG A 93 -7.78 3.62 -4.60
C ARG A 93 -8.64 3.02 -5.71
N GLU A 94 -8.25 3.18 -6.97
CA GLU A 94 -8.95 2.59 -8.11
C GLU A 94 -8.93 1.05 -8.05
N CYS A 95 -7.81 0.44 -7.64
CA CYS A 95 -7.71 -0.99 -7.39
C CYS A 95 -8.64 -1.47 -6.25
N LEU A 96 -8.72 -0.72 -5.14
CA LEU A 96 -9.59 -1.07 -4.01
C LEU A 96 -11.08 -0.94 -4.39
N ASN A 97 -11.44 0.16 -5.06
CA ASN A 97 -12.81 0.43 -5.51
C ASN A 97 -13.29 -0.53 -6.61
N SER A 98 -12.38 -1.14 -7.36
CA SER A 98 -12.73 -2.15 -8.39
C SER A 98 -12.97 -3.56 -7.83
N GLY A 99 -13.08 -3.69 -6.51
CA GLY A 99 -13.60 -4.90 -5.87
C GLY A 99 -12.54 -5.90 -5.40
N ILE A 100 -11.29 -5.48 -5.18
CA ILE A 100 -10.31 -6.33 -4.47
C ILE A 100 -10.85 -6.74 -3.09
N ARG A 101 -11.60 -5.86 -2.41
CA ARG A 101 -12.26 -6.18 -1.14
C ARG A 101 -13.54 -7.02 -1.28
N GLU A 102 -14.29 -6.87 -2.36
CA GLU A 102 -15.63 -7.45 -2.48
C GLU A 102 -15.63 -8.90 -2.98
N LYS A 103 -14.58 -9.35 -3.66
CA LYS A 103 -14.51 -10.71 -4.25
C LYS A 103 -14.51 -11.87 -3.23
N HIS A 104 -14.46 -11.61 -1.93
CA HIS A 104 -14.41 -12.64 -0.88
C HIS A 104 -15.64 -12.68 0.03
N LEU A 105 -16.64 -11.81 -0.21
CA LEU A 105 -17.95 -11.96 0.40
C LEU A 105 -18.80 -12.84 -0.52
N GLY A 106 -18.64 -14.16 -0.35
CA GLY A 106 -19.40 -15.15 -1.10
C GLY A 106 -20.90 -14.95 -0.96
N TYR A 107 -21.55 -14.67 -2.10
CA TYR A 107 -22.95 -14.97 -2.35
C TYR A 107 -23.02 -15.87 -3.58
#